data_AF-A0A542XKP8-F1
#
_entry.id   AF-A0A542XKP8-F1
#
_cell.length_a   1.000
_cell.length_b   1.000
_cell.length_c   1.000
_cell.angle_alpha   90.00
_cell.angle_beta   90.00
_cell.angle_gamma   90.00
#
_symmetry.space_group_name_H-M   'P 1'
#
loop_
_entity.id
_entity.type
_entity.pdbx_description
1 polymer ?
#
loop_
_entity_poly.entity_id
_entity_poly.type
_entity_poly.pdbx_seq_one_letter_code
_entity_poly.pdbx_strand_id
1 'polypeptide(L)' 'MAAYARPAPIGLSAAQLRNRMIRSARRIIVEHWPRVDRCLVCGSGWPCTATGYAYEFLGSVGQGDWVPPQPEGSRR' A
#
# COMPACT_ATOMS: atom_id res chain seq x y z
N MET A 1 36.45 1.75 9.49
CA MET A 1 35.05 1.32 9.71
C MET A 1 34.14 2.43 9.21
N ALA A 2 33.50 2.25 8.06
CA ALA A 2 32.50 3.21 7.58
C ALA A 2 31.26 3.08 8.48
N ALA A 3 30.97 4.11 9.27
CA ALA A 3 29.72 4.21 10.00
C ALA A 3 28.61 4.34 8.95
N TYR A 4 27.85 3.28 8.72
CA TYR A 4 26.62 3.33 7.95
C TYR A 4 25.65 4.23 8.72
N ALA A 5 25.64 5.52 8.40
CA ALA A 5 24.61 6.43 8.86
C ALA A 5 23.28 5.87 8.37
N ARG A 6 22.46 5.34 9.30
CA ARG A 6 21.09 4.93 8.98
C ARG A 6 20.44 6.14 8.30
N PRO A 7 19.85 5.98 7.11
CA PRO A 7 19.12 7.08 6.50
C PRO A 7 18.10 7.55 7.53
N ALA A 8 18.18 8.83 7.90
CA ALA A 8 17.17 9.45 8.75
C ALA A 8 15.81 9.11 8.15
N PRO A 9 14.82 8.65 8.95
CA PRO A 9 13.50 8.40 8.42
C PRO A 9 13.09 9.70 7.74
N ILE A 10 12.92 9.65 6.41
CA ILE A 10 12.44 10.79 5.65
C ILE A 10 11.14 11.15 6.35
N GLY A 11 11.13 12.28 7.05
CA GLY A 11 9.99 12.77 7.81
C GLY A 11 8.92 13.19 6.80
N LEU A 12 8.28 12.20 6.17
CA LEU A 12 7.19 12.40 5.25
C LEU A 12 6.04 12.93 6.08
N SER A 13 5.45 14.05 5.66
CA SER A 13 4.16 14.46 6.19
C SER A 13 3.13 13.34 5.91
N ALA A 14 2.07 13.27 6.72
CA ALA A 14 1.01 12.28 6.52
C ALA A 14 0.47 12.30 5.08
N ALA A 15 0.35 13.48 4.47
CA ALA A 15 -0.05 13.65 3.08
C ALA A 15 0.97 13.06 2.08
N GLN A 16 2.28 13.24 2.32
CA GLN A 16 3.33 12.66 1.48
C GLN A 16 3.39 11.14 1.60
N LEU A 17 3.24 10.60 2.81
CA LEU A 17 3.15 9.15 3.04
C LEU A 17 1.92 8.56 2.34
N ARG A 18 0.76 9.19 2.51
CA ARG A 18 -0.49 8.80 1.85
C ARG A 18 -0.36 8.78 0.32
N ASN A 19 0.17 9.84 -0.27
CA ASN A 19 0.39 9.92 -1.72
C ASN A 19 1.36 8.84 -2.22
N ARG A 20 2.41 8.54 -1.45
CA ARG A 20 3.34 7.45 -1.78
C ARG A 20 2.65 6.09 -1.70
N MET A 21 1.86 5.83 -0.66
CA MET A 21 1.09 4.59 -0.52
C MET A 21 0.05 4.41 -1.62
N ILE A 22 -0.68 5.46 -2.01
CA ILE A 22 -1.61 5.43 -3.14
C ILE A 22 -0.88 5.01 -4.43
N ARG A 23 0.28 5.61 -4.72
CA ARG A 23 1.07 5.27 -5.91
C ARG A 23 1.58 3.83 -5.88
N SER A 24 2.09 3.38 -4.74
CA SER A 24 2.54 1.99 -4.56
C SER A 24 1.39 1.01 -4.71
N ALA A 25 0.23 1.26 -4.07
CA ALA A 25 -0.94 0.40 -4.15
C ALA A 25 -1.49 0.31 -5.58
N ARG A 26 -1.60 1.44 -6.30
CA ARG A 26 -1.98 1.44 -7.72
C ARG A 26 -1.02 0.61 -8.57
N ARG A 27 0.28 0.74 -8.34
CA ARG A 27 1.30 -0.01 -9.09
C ARG A 27 1.17 -1.51 -8.84
N ILE A 28 1.08 -1.92 -7.57
CA ILE A 28 0.87 -3.32 -7.20
C ILE A 28 -0.41 -3.84 -7.85
N ILE A 29 -1.51 -3.08 -7.78
CA ILE A 29 -2.78 -3.53 -8.36
C ILE A 29 -2.70 -3.67 -9.88
N VAL A 30 -2.11 -2.71 -10.58
CA VAL A 30 -1.98 -2.76 -12.04
C VAL A 30 -1.02 -3.89 -12.48
N GLU A 31 0.06 -4.11 -11.74
CA GLU A 31 1.07 -5.12 -12.08
C GLU A 31 0.66 -6.55 -11.67
N HIS A 32 0.00 -6.72 -10.53
CA HIS A 32 -0.41 -8.05 -10.01
C HIS A 32 -1.85 -8.44 -10.38
N TRP A 33 -2.71 -7.47 -10.68
CA TRP A 33 -4.06 -7.69 -11.19
C TRP A 33 -4.30 -6.92 -12.48
N PRO A 34 -3.56 -7.23 -13.57
CA PRO A 34 -4.08 -6.91 -14.89
C PRO A 34 -5.48 -7.53 -14.99
N ARG A 35 -6.43 -6.87 -15.66
CA ARG A 35 -7.82 -7.37 -15.80
C ARG A 35 -7.87 -8.63 -16.68
N VAL A 36 -7.33 -9.73 -16.18
CA VAL A 36 -7.29 -11.07 -16.75
C VAL A 36 -8.38 -11.93 -16.13
N ASP A 37 -8.80 -12.99 -16.82
CA ASP A 37 -9.84 -13.91 -16.35
C ASP A 37 -9.50 -14.61 -15.01
N ARG A 38 -8.22 -14.60 -14.60
CA ARG A 38 -7.74 -15.21 -13.34
C ARG A 38 -6.84 -14.29 -12.53
N CYS A 39 -7.05 -14.28 -11.22
CA CYS A 39 -6.20 -13.60 -10.25
C CYS A 39 -4.81 -14.27 -10.14
N LEU A 40 -3.71 -13.51 -10.31
CA LEU A 40 -2.35 -14.04 -10.18
C LEU A 40 -1.96 -14.41 -8.72
N VAL A 41 -2.71 -13.89 -7.74
CA VAL A 41 -2.43 -14.12 -6.31
C VAL A 41 -3.08 -15.41 -5.80
N CYS A 42 -4.33 -15.69 -6.18
CA CYS A 42 -5.07 -16.86 -5.68
C CYS A 42 -5.52 -17.84 -6.77
N GLY A 43 -5.28 -17.55 -8.06
CA GLY A 43 -5.63 -18.40 -9.19
C GLY A 43 -7.13 -18.48 -9.52
N SER A 44 -7.99 -17.83 -8.73
CA SER A 44 -9.44 -17.83 -8.89
C SER A 44 -9.89 -16.95 -10.06
N GLY A 45 -11.12 -17.17 -10.52
CA GLY A 45 -11.76 -16.29 -11.50
C GLY A 45 -11.82 -14.85 -11.01
N TRP A 46 -11.68 -13.91 -11.94
CA TRP A 46 -11.80 -12.49 -11.64
C TRP A 46 -13.26 -12.03 -11.68
N PRO A 47 -13.73 -11.17 -10.74
CA PRO A 47 -13.03 -10.68 -9.56
C PRO A 47 -13.10 -11.68 -8.39
N CYS A 48 -12.01 -11.78 -7.63
CA CYS A 48 -11.94 -12.58 -6.40
C CYS A 48 -11.92 -11.69 -5.15
N THR A 49 -12.15 -12.27 -3.96
CA THR A 49 -12.18 -11.55 -2.68
C THR A 49 -10.92 -10.71 -2.43
N ALA A 50 -9.74 -11.24 -2.75
CA ALA A 50 -8.47 -10.52 -2.60
C ALA A 50 -8.40 -9.25 -3.46
N THR A 51 -8.93 -9.30 -4.68
CA THR A 51 -9.03 -8.14 -5.56
C THR A 51 -10.02 -7.11 -5.00
N GLY A 52 -11.13 -7.57 -4.41
CA GLY A 52 -12.10 -6.71 -3.72
C GLY A 52 -11.45 -5.89 -2.61
N TYR A 53 -10.75 -6.54 -1.68
CA TYR A 53 -10.04 -5.86 -0.59
C TYR A 53 -8.99 -4.87 -1.09
N ALA A 54 -8.29 -5.18 -2.19
CA ALA A 54 -7.30 -4.28 -2.75
C ALA A 54 -7.93 -2.98 -3.29
N TYR A 55 -9.09 -3.07 -3.96
CA TYR A 55 -9.82 -1.90 -4.43
C TYR A 55 -10.48 -1.11 -3.29
N GLU A 56 -11.06 -1.78 -2.29
CA GLU A 56 -11.57 -1.12 -1.08
C GLU A 56 -10.47 -0.36 -0.37
N PHE A 57 -9.31 -0.98 -0.15
CA PHE A 57 -8.15 -0.32 0.44
C PHE A 57 -7.74 0.91 -0.38
N LEU A 58 -7.72 0.81 -1.72
CA LEU A 58 -7.43 1.93 -2.60
C LEU A 58 -8.45 3.08 -2.45
N GLY A 59 -9.73 2.73 -2.29
CA GLY A 59 -10.80 3.68 -2.01
C GLY A 59 -10.61 4.38 -0.67
N SER A 60 -10.33 3.63 0.39
CA SER A 60 -10.11 4.16 1.74
C SER A 60 -8.87 5.08 1.81
N VAL A 61 -7.76 4.71 1.19
CA VAL A 61 -6.58 5.60 1.11
C VAL A 61 -6.88 6.87 0.30
N GLY A 62 -7.85 6.85 -0.61
CA GLY A 62 -8.22 7.95 -1.50
C GLY A 62 -9.17 9.00 -0.91
N GLN A 63 -9.98 8.64 0.10
CA GLN A 63 -11.10 9.46 0.57
C GLN A 63 -10.84 10.41 1.75
N GLY A 64 -9.64 10.43 2.33
CA GLY A 64 -9.28 11.41 3.39
C GLY A 64 -9.34 10.85 4.80
N ASP A 65 -10.13 9.80 5.03
CA ASP A 65 -10.25 9.09 6.31
C ASP A 65 -9.14 8.05 6.55
N TRP A 66 -8.06 8.12 5.77
CA TRP A 66 -6.95 7.19 5.91
C TRP A 66 -6.11 7.53 7.13
N VAL A 67 -6.19 6.67 8.14
CA VAL A 67 -5.31 6.68 9.31
C VAL A 67 -4.06 5.87 8.98
N PRO A 68 -2.85 6.46 9.03
CA PRO A 68 -1.62 5.70 8.82
C PRO A 68 -1.50 4.59 9.86
N PRO A 69 -1.07 3.38 9.47
CA PRO A 69 -0.73 2.36 10.46
C PRO A 69 0.35 2.94 11.37
N GLN A 70 0.06 3.00 12.66
CA GLN A 70 1.07 3.43 13.63
C GLN A 70 2.21 2.42 13.56
N PRO A 71 3.48 2.86 13.42
CA PRO A 71 4.59 1.95 13.51
C PRO A 71 4.51 1.25 14.87
N GLU A 72 4.37 -0.06 14.83
CA GLU A 72 4.47 -0.98 15.96
C GLU A 72 5.83 -0.80 16.63
N GLY A 73 5.91 0.19 17.53
CA GLY A 73 7.18 0.64 18.11
C GLY A 73 7.11 1.91 18.97
N SER A 74 6.01 2.67 18.93
CA SER A 74 5.83 3.82 19.83
C SER A 74 5.03 3.46 21.08
N ARG A 75 5.52 2.48 21.86
CA ARG A 75 5.10 2.26 23.24
C ARG A 75 6.31 2.53 24.14
N ARG A 76 6.40 3.76 24.64
CA ARG A 76 7.23 4.11 25.79
C ARG A 76 6.43 5.03 26.69
#